data_AF-A0A944ED49-F1
#
_entry.id   AF-A0A944ED49-F1
#
_cell.length_a   1.000
_cell.length_b   1.000
_cell.length_c   1.000
_cell.angle_alpha   90.00
_cell.angle_beta   90.00
_cell.angle_gamma   90.00
#
_symmetry.space_group_name_H-M   'P 1'
#
loop_
_entity.id
_entity.type
_entity.pdbx_description
1 polymer ?
#
loop_
_entity_poly.entity_id
_entity_poly.type
_entity_poly.pdbx_seq_one_letter_code
_entity_poly.pdbx_strand_id
1 'polypeptide(L)'
;TVPALLARTAGPPRPAPTARPATTAPDAPRPPAPRGLTSAELRVADLAAHGMANRAIAAELTVTLRTVELHLTKAYRKLGISGRSELAAALGRPRRNTDDP
;
A
#
# COMPACT_ATOMS: atom_id res chain seq x y z
N THR A 1 59.44 1.61 22.96
CA THR A 1 58.52 2.56 22.29
C THR A 1 57.40 1.77 21.66
N VAL A 2 56.21 1.84 22.26
CA VAL A 2 54.98 1.18 21.79
C VAL A 2 54.24 2.17 20.89
N PRO A 3 53.73 1.74 19.73
CA PRO A 3 52.30 1.94 19.48
C PRO A 3 51.69 0.64 18.95
N ALA A 4 50.66 0.08 19.58
CA ALA A 4 49.29 0.57 19.67
C ALA A 4 48.51 0.41 18.35
N LEU A 5 47.62 -0.59 18.40
CA LEU A 5 46.25 -0.55 17.89
C LEU A 5 46.00 -0.81 16.39
N LEU A 6 45.79 -2.09 16.05
CA LEU A 6 44.86 -2.49 14.97
C LEU A 6 43.60 -3.11 15.61
N ALA A 7 42.67 -2.26 16.02
CA ALA A 7 41.31 -2.70 16.33
C ALA A 7 40.52 -2.75 15.02
N ARG A 8 40.39 -3.94 14.45
CA ARG A 8 39.57 -4.22 13.27
C ARG A 8 38.18 -4.60 13.74
N THR A 9 37.25 -3.64 13.80
CA THR A 9 35.82 -3.91 13.97
C THR A 9 35.07 -3.45 12.72
N ALA A 10 34.98 -4.34 11.74
CA ALA A 10 34.05 -4.21 10.63
C ALA A 10 32.85 -5.12 10.91
N GLY A 11 31.80 -4.57 11.51
CA GLY A 11 30.46 -5.15 11.43
C GLY A 11 29.76 -4.55 10.21
N PRO A 12 29.23 -5.33 9.26
CA PRO A 12 28.43 -4.76 8.20
C PRO A 12 27.05 -4.39 8.77
N PRO A 13 26.59 -3.12 8.68
CA PRO A 13 25.16 -2.88 8.78
C PRO A 13 24.49 -3.52 7.56
N ARG A 14 23.50 -4.37 7.86
CA ARG A 14 22.60 -5.03 6.89
C ARG A 14 22.08 -4.05 5.84
N PRO A 15 21.81 -4.52 4.61
CA PRO A 15 21.42 -3.65 3.50
C PRO A 15 20.11 -2.92 3.84
N ALA A 16 20.15 -1.59 3.82
CA ALA A 16 18.95 -0.80 3.69
C ALA A 16 18.32 -1.15 2.33
N PRO A 17 17.03 -1.49 2.25
CA PRO A 17 16.34 -1.36 0.97
C PRO A 17 16.22 0.13 0.69
N THR A 18 17.19 0.68 -0.02
CA THR A 18 16.98 1.83 -0.90
C THR A 18 16.04 1.37 -2.01
N ALA A 19 14.76 1.21 -1.65
CA ALA A 19 13.71 1.31 -2.62
C ALA A 19 13.83 2.73 -3.18
N ARG A 20 14.38 2.81 -4.40
CA ARG A 20 14.22 3.97 -5.29
C ARG A 20 12.78 4.47 -5.10
N PRO A 21 12.52 5.79 -5.08
CA PRO A 21 11.19 6.24 -5.41
C PRO A 21 10.90 5.62 -6.77
N ALA A 22 10.02 4.62 -6.82
CA ALA A 22 9.38 4.25 -8.04
C ALA A 22 8.55 5.48 -8.40
N THR A 23 9.18 6.40 -9.12
CA THR A 23 8.54 7.27 -10.08
C THR A 23 7.75 6.33 -10.96
N THR A 24 6.54 6.00 -10.52
CA THR A 24 5.55 5.40 -11.39
C THR A 24 5.17 6.56 -12.28
N ALA A 25 5.79 6.56 -13.46
CA ALA A 25 5.44 7.44 -14.55
C ALA A 25 3.92 7.52 -14.68
N PRO A 26 3.36 8.67 -15.09
CA PRO A 26 1.97 8.73 -15.50
C PRO A 26 1.83 7.81 -16.70
N ASP A 27 1.35 6.59 -16.46
CA ASP A 27 0.90 5.67 -17.48
C ASP A 27 -0.10 6.42 -18.36
N ALA A 28 -0.02 6.18 -19.67
CA ALA A 28 -0.78 6.81 -20.75
C ALA A 28 -2.30 6.86 -20.47
N PRO A 29 -3.13 7.57 -21.28
CA PRO A 29 -4.55 7.73 -21.00
C PRO A 29 -5.29 6.39 -21.08
N ARG A 30 -5.24 5.66 -19.97
CA ARG A 30 -6.03 4.48 -19.69
C ARG A 30 -7.44 4.98 -19.45
N PRO A 31 -8.48 4.36 -20.02
CA PRO A 31 -9.87 4.76 -19.75
C PRO A 31 -10.04 4.88 -18.24
N PRO A 32 -10.71 5.95 -17.76
CA PRO A 32 -10.82 6.18 -16.33
C PRO A 32 -11.40 4.90 -15.72
N ALA A 33 -10.64 4.27 -14.83
CA ALA A 33 -11.19 3.20 -14.01
C ALA A 33 -12.46 3.75 -13.36
N PRO A 34 -13.44 2.89 -13.02
CA PRO A 34 -14.68 3.37 -12.40
C PRO A 34 -14.31 4.33 -11.25
N ARG A 35 -14.70 5.60 -11.41
CA ARG A 35 -14.49 6.70 -10.45
C ARG A 35 -13.07 7.32 -10.38
N GLY A 36 -12.25 7.21 -11.42
CA GLY A 36 -10.97 7.94 -11.54
C GLY A 36 -9.80 7.38 -10.72
N LEU A 37 -9.95 6.15 -10.22
CA LEU A 37 -8.91 5.42 -9.49
C LEU A 37 -7.83 4.89 -10.45
N THR A 38 -6.59 4.80 -9.98
CA THR A 38 -5.58 3.99 -10.69
C THR A 38 -5.84 2.50 -10.45
N SER A 39 -5.27 1.62 -11.28
CA SER A 39 -5.44 0.18 -11.08
C SER A 39 -4.93 -0.31 -9.72
N ALA A 40 -3.86 0.29 -9.19
CA ALA A 40 -3.32 -0.04 -7.86
C ALA A 40 -4.26 0.44 -6.74
N GLU A 41 -4.78 1.67 -6.84
CA GLU A 41 -5.76 2.21 -5.89
C GLU A 41 -7.04 1.38 -5.89
N LEU A 42 -7.53 1.01 -7.08
CA LEU A 42 -8.72 0.18 -7.22
C LEU A 42 -8.51 -1.18 -6.59
N ARG A 43 -7.41 -1.90 -6.87
CA ARG A 43 -7.13 -3.21 -6.25
C ARG A 43 -7.11 -3.15 -4.72
N VAL A 44 -6.42 -2.15 -4.16
CA VAL A 44 -6.36 -1.98 -2.71
C VAL A 44 -7.74 -1.63 -2.14
N ALA A 45 -8.47 -0.73 -2.79
CA ALA A 45 -9.81 -0.32 -2.38
C ALA A 45 -10.82 -1.49 -2.45
N ASP A 46 -10.67 -2.35 -3.45
CA ASP A 46 -11.49 -3.53 -3.69
C ASP A 46 -11.34 -4.57 -2.57
N LEU A 47 -10.10 -4.92 -2.22
CA LEU A 47 -9.79 -5.84 -1.12
C LEU A 47 -10.20 -5.25 0.24
N ALA A 48 -10.01 -3.93 0.42
CA ALA A 48 -10.44 -3.26 1.63
C ALA A 48 -11.98 -3.21 1.76
N ALA A 49 -12.71 -3.03 0.65
CA ALA A 49 -14.17 -3.09 0.64
C ALA A 49 -14.71 -4.49 0.94
N HIS A 50 -13.94 -5.55 0.65
CA HIS A 50 -14.24 -6.92 1.06
C HIS A 50 -13.93 -7.23 2.53
N GLY A 51 -13.45 -6.26 3.31
CA GLY A 51 -13.17 -6.47 4.73
C GLY A 51 -11.75 -6.97 5.05
N MET A 52 -10.85 -7.11 4.06
CA MET A 52 -9.48 -7.59 4.33
C MET A 52 -8.63 -6.60 5.12
N ALA A 53 -7.93 -7.06 6.16
CA ALA A 53 -7.03 -6.20 6.92
C ALA A 53 -5.88 -5.64 6.04
N ASN A 54 -5.43 -4.41 6.30
CA ASN A 54 -4.36 -3.77 5.50
C ASN A 54 -3.07 -4.60 5.46
N ARG A 55 -2.77 -5.36 6.53
CA ARG A 55 -1.63 -6.31 6.57
C ARG A 55 -1.80 -7.48 5.59
N ALA A 56 -3.01 -8.02 5.50
CA ALA A 56 -3.32 -9.11 4.55
C ALA A 56 -3.26 -8.59 3.10
N ILE A 57 -3.80 -7.41 2.84
CA ILE A 57 -3.71 -6.74 1.53
C ILE A 57 -2.25 -6.51 1.13
N ALA A 58 -1.42 -6.04 2.08
CA ALA A 58 0.01 -5.82 1.86
C ALA A 58 0.72 -7.12 1.45
N ALA A 59 0.42 -8.22 2.14
CA ALA A 59 0.96 -9.54 1.82
C ALA A 59 0.48 -10.03 0.44
N GLU A 60 -0.81 -9.92 0.13
CA GLU A 60 -1.41 -10.37 -1.13
C GLU A 60 -0.85 -9.61 -2.34
N LEU A 61 -0.70 -8.29 -2.21
CA LEU A 61 -0.17 -7.45 -3.29
C LEU A 61 1.36 -7.36 -3.30
N THR A 62 2.05 -8.04 -2.37
CA THR A 62 3.52 -7.98 -2.19
C THR A 62 4.03 -6.53 -2.06
N VAL A 63 3.30 -5.70 -1.31
CA VAL A 63 3.63 -4.30 -1.04
C VAL A 63 3.76 -4.05 0.46
N THR A 64 4.31 -2.90 0.84
CA THR A 64 4.37 -2.52 2.26
C THR A 64 3.02 -2.03 2.77
N LEU A 65 2.77 -2.15 4.08
CA LEU A 65 1.58 -1.59 4.72
C LEU A 65 1.44 -0.08 4.48
N ARG A 66 2.58 0.64 4.47
CA ARG A 66 2.61 2.07 4.16
C ARG A 66 2.15 2.37 2.74
N THR A 67 2.51 1.52 1.78
CA THR A 67 2.05 1.63 0.39
C THR A 67 0.53 1.43 0.29
N VAL A 68 -0.02 0.45 1.03
CA VAL A 68 -1.46 0.22 1.14
C VAL A 68 -2.18 1.45 1.70
N GLU A 69 -1.69 2.01 2.81
CA GLU A 69 -2.24 3.23 3.41
C GLU A 69 -2.23 4.42 2.46
N LEU A 70 -1.14 4.60 1.72
CA LEU A 70 -1.01 5.68 0.74
C LEU A 70 -2.02 5.51 -0.41
N HIS A 71 -2.17 4.30 -0.92
CA HIS A 71 -3.16 3.99 -1.97
C HIS A 71 -4.59 4.18 -1.48
N LEU A 72 -4.91 3.75 -0.24
CA LEU A 72 -6.22 4.00 0.37
C LEU A 72 -6.48 5.49 0.54
N THR A 73 -5.50 6.26 1.04
CA THR A 73 -5.65 7.71 1.24
C THR A 73 -5.94 8.42 -0.09
N LYS A 74 -5.23 8.05 -1.16
CA LYS A 74 -5.48 8.60 -2.50
C LYS A 74 -6.85 8.17 -3.02
N ALA A 75 -7.22 6.90 -2.83
CA ALA A 75 -8.53 6.38 -3.21
C ALA A 75 -9.66 7.13 -2.49
N TYR A 76 -9.54 7.35 -1.17
CA TYR A 76 -10.52 8.07 -0.38
C TYR A 76 -10.71 9.51 -0.86
N ARG A 77 -9.61 10.22 -1.12
CA ARG A 77 -9.66 11.59 -1.66
C ARG A 77 -10.30 11.66 -3.04
N LYS A 78 -10.04 10.67 -3.90
CA LYS A 78 -10.61 10.61 -5.26
C LYS A 78 -12.09 10.22 -5.24
N LEU A 79 -12.49 9.36 -4.32
CA LEU A 79 -13.86 8.91 -4.14
C LEU A 79 -14.71 9.89 -3.30
N GLY A 80 -14.08 10.85 -2.63
CA GLY A 80 -14.74 11.81 -1.75
C GLY A 80 -15.30 11.17 -0.46
N ILE A 81 -14.67 10.09 0.01
CA ILE A 81 -15.12 9.33 1.20
C ILE A 81 -14.20 9.54 2.39
N SER A 82 -14.78 9.41 3.58
CA SER A 82 -14.08 9.66 4.84
C SER A 82 -13.42 8.40 5.41
N GLY A 83 -13.79 7.21 4.92
CA GLY A 83 -13.20 5.99 5.45
C GLY A 83 -13.67 4.68 4.82
N ARG A 84 -13.15 3.60 5.39
CA ARG A 84 -13.32 2.23 4.92
C ARG A 84 -14.78 1.76 4.89
N SER A 85 -15.61 2.22 5.82
CA SER A 85 -17.02 1.87 5.91
C SER A 85 -17.85 2.39 4.72
N GLU A 86 -17.40 3.48 4.10
CA GLU A 86 -17.98 4.09 2.90
C GLU A 86 -17.39 3.51 1.62
N LEU A 87 -16.23 2.86 1.69
CA LEU A 87 -15.53 2.29 0.54
C LEU A 87 -16.36 1.24 -0.20
N ALA A 88 -17.03 0.34 0.54
CA ALA A 88 -17.91 -0.67 -0.06
C ALA A 88 -19.09 -0.01 -0.81
N ALA A 89 -19.75 0.96 -0.19
CA ALA A 89 -20.84 1.72 -0.82
C ALA A 89 -20.34 2.52 -2.04
N ALA A 90 -19.17 3.16 -1.91
CA ALA A 90 -18.50 3.89 -2.98
C ALA A 90 -17.90 2.99 -4.07
N LEU A 91 -17.92 1.67 -3.93
CA LEU A 91 -17.60 0.73 -5.01
C LEU A 91 -18.84 -0.02 -5.49
N GLY A 92 -20.02 0.26 -4.92
CA GLY A 92 -21.24 -0.49 -5.22
C GLY A 92 -21.19 -1.94 -4.74
N ARG A 93 -20.32 -2.25 -3.78
CA ARG A 93 -20.25 -3.59 -3.19
C ARG A 93 -21.19 -3.70 -2.00
N PRO A 94 -22.04 -4.74 -1.96
CA PRO A 94 -22.78 -5.04 -0.76
C PRO A 94 -21.77 -5.32 0.37
N ARG A 95 -22.04 -4.81 1.58
CA ARG A 95 -21.28 -5.20 2.77
C ARG A 95 -21.48 -6.70 2.93
N ARG A 96 -20.51 -7.50 2.52
CA ARG A 96 -20.46 -8.92 2.87
C ARG A 96 -20.07 -8.95 4.34
N ASN A 97 -21.08 -9.11 5.21
CA ASN A 97 -20.87 -9.34 6.63
C ASN A 97 -20.05 -10.63 6.76
N THR A 98 -18.73 -10.51 6.99
CA THR A 98 -17.86 -11.63 7.35
C THR A 98 -17.95 -11.90 8.85
N ASP A 99 -19.17 -12.05 9.34
CA ASP A 99 -19.47 -12.75 10.59
C ASP A 99 -20.28 -13.98 10.14
N ASP A 100 -19.57 -15.02 9.72
CA ASP A 100 -20.10 -16.38 9.70
C ASP A 100 -19.34 -17.12 10.82
N PRO A 101 -20.05 -17.72 11.80
CA PRO A 101 -19.52 -18.12 13.12
C PRO A 101 -18.49 -19.24 13.10
#